data_AF-A0A950NCQ1-F1
#
_entry.id   AF-A0A950NCQ1-F1
#
_cell.length_a   1.000
_cell.length_b   1.000
_cell.length_c   1.000
_cell.angle_alpha   90.00
_cell.angle_beta   90.00
_cell.angle_gamma   90.00
#
_symmetry.space_group_name_H-M   'P 1'
#
loop_
_entity.id
_entity.type
_entity.pdbx_description
1 polymer ?
#
loop_
_entity_poly.entity_id
_entity_poly.type
_entity_poly.pdbx_seq_one_letter_code
_entity_poly.pdbx_strand_id
1 'polypeptide(L)'
;AAAFHMIDTVMDTVVVPWDDNAKAVLNKIAAMDRPLRGDLRRLQQYTVPIPRRDRDAWLAAGVLRPVHLALGDALLRFDDLAHYDEATGVRLDDTLRRSAEANVFP
;
A
#
# COMPACT_ATOMS: atom_id res chain seq x y z
N ALA A 1 -31.47 0.83 -17.98
CA ALA A 1 -30.56 -0.33 -17.89
C ALA A 1 -29.43 0.03 -16.94
N ALA A 2 -29.42 -0.53 -15.73
CA ALA A 2 -28.37 -0.26 -14.75
C ALA A 2 -27.07 -0.91 -15.22
N ALA A 3 -25.99 -0.13 -15.29
CA ALA A 3 -24.70 -0.60 -15.75
C ALA A 3 -24.15 -1.63 -14.76
N PHE A 4 -24.15 -2.89 -15.17
CA PHE A 4 -23.42 -3.95 -14.48
C PHE A 4 -21.92 -3.71 -14.75
N HIS A 5 -21.21 -3.08 -13.81
CA HIS A 5 -19.75 -3.09 -13.84
C HIS A 5 -19.27 -4.47 -13.38
N MET A 6 -18.86 -5.28 -14.35
CA MET A 6 -18.12 -6.51 -14.12
C MET A 6 -16.82 -6.16 -13.37
N ILE A 7 -16.66 -6.66 -12.15
CA ILE A 7 -15.44 -6.46 -11.36
C ILE A 7 -14.40 -7.47 -11.85
N ASP A 8 -13.84 -7.23 -13.04
CA ASP A 8 -12.56 -7.85 -13.46
C ASP A 8 -11.38 -7.05 -12.90
N THR A 9 -11.53 -6.56 -11.67
CA THR A 9 -10.50 -5.81 -10.98
C THR A 9 -9.58 -6.81 -10.29
N VAL A 10 -8.42 -7.06 -10.88
CA VAL A 10 -7.34 -7.80 -10.23
C VAL A 10 -6.96 -7.05 -8.95
N MET A 11 -7.05 -7.74 -7.81
CA MET A 11 -6.71 -7.20 -6.51
C MET A 11 -5.28 -7.63 -6.16
N ASP A 12 -4.44 -6.66 -5.86
CA ASP A 12 -3.08 -6.88 -5.39
C ASP A 12 -2.96 -6.49 -3.91
N THR A 13 -2.04 -7.12 -3.19
CA THR A 13 -1.88 -6.87 -1.76
C THR A 13 -0.87 -5.78 -1.46
N VAL A 14 -1.17 -5.00 -0.43
CA VAL A 14 -0.27 -4.00 0.15
C VAL A 14 -0.23 -4.15 1.66
N VAL A 15 0.93 -3.93 2.27
CA VAL A 15 1.15 -4.01 3.72
C VAL A 15 0.77 -2.69 4.39
N VAL A 16 -0.05 -2.77 5.44
CA VAL A 16 -0.46 -1.63 6.26
C VAL A 16 0.21 -1.72 7.64
N PRO A 17 1.13 -0.81 7.97
CA PRO A 17 1.82 -0.78 9.27
C PRO A 17 0.95 -0.16 10.38
N TRP A 18 -0.25 -0.68 10.61
CA TRP A 18 -1.24 -0.05 11.51
C TRP A 18 -0.86 -0.14 13.00
N ASP A 19 -0.17 -1.21 13.41
CA ASP A 19 0.30 -1.40 14.79
C ASP A 19 1.85 -1.33 14.89
N ASP A 20 2.35 -1.28 16.12
CA ASP A 20 3.80 -1.19 16.36
C ASP A 20 4.53 -2.49 16.03
N ASN A 21 3.85 -3.63 16.06
CA ASN A 21 4.44 -4.91 15.68
C ASN A 21 4.69 -4.99 14.16
N ALA A 22 3.76 -4.52 13.34
CA ALA A 22 3.90 -4.40 11.89
C ALA A 22 5.07 -3.48 11.54
N LYS A 23 5.16 -2.31 12.20
CA LYS A 23 6.30 -1.39 12.05
C LYS A 23 7.63 -2.06 12.42
N ALA A 24 7.66 -2.79 13.54
CA ALA A 24 8.86 -3.50 13.97
C ALA A 24 9.30 -4.59 12.99
N VAL A 25 8.36 -5.38 12.46
CA VAL A 25 8.66 -6.42 11.46
C VAL A 25 9.15 -5.80 10.16
N LEU A 26 8.55 -4.69 9.70
CA LEU A 26 8.99 -3.96 8.52
C LEU A 26 10.40 -3.39 8.67
N ASN A 27 10.68 -2.72 9.79
CA ASN A 27 12.01 -2.19 10.09
C ASN A 27 13.06 -3.32 10.14
N LYS A 28 12.70 -4.45 10.76
CA LYS A 28 13.55 -5.63 10.80
C LYS A 28 13.86 -6.14 9.39
N ILE A 29 12.85 -6.29 8.53
CA ILE A 29 13.02 -6.79 7.16
C ILE A 29 13.85 -5.81 6.33
N ALA A 30 13.59 -4.51 6.43
CA ALA A 30 14.30 -3.47 5.67
C ALA A 30 15.80 -3.44 5.95
N ALA A 31 16.22 -3.85 7.15
CA ALA A 31 17.62 -3.91 7.57
C ALA A 31 18.33 -5.24 7.23
N MET A 32 17.62 -6.23 6.67
CA MET A 32 18.23 -7.51 6.29
C MET A 32 18.92 -7.41 4.93
N ASP A 33 19.96 -8.22 4.69
CA ASP A 33 20.49 -8.40 3.33
C ASP A 33 19.46 -9.08 2.41
N ARG A 34 18.65 -9.99 2.99
CA ARG A 34 17.58 -10.70 2.30
C ARG A 34 16.42 -11.03 3.23
N PRO A 35 15.16 -10.78 2.83
CA PRO A 35 14.00 -11.11 3.65
C PRO A 35 13.87 -12.62 3.91
N LEU A 36 13.67 -12.98 5.17
CA LEU A 36 13.43 -14.36 5.58
C LEU A 36 11.95 -14.73 5.42
N ARG A 37 11.67 -15.97 5.02
CA ARG A 37 10.29 -16.48 4.84
C ARG A 37 9.41 -16.32 6.09
N GLY A 38 9.99 -16.51 7.27
CA GLY A 38 9.26 -16.39 8.54
C GLY A 38 8.78 -14.96 8.80
N ASP A 39 9.59 -13.97 8.49
CA ASP A 39 9.23 -12.56 8.68
C ASP A 39 8.24 -12.09 7.60
N LEU A 40 8.38 -12.54 6.35
CA LEU A 40 7.38 -12.30 5.30
C LEU A 40 6.01 -12.91 5.65
N ARG A 41 6.00 -14.10 6.25
CA ARG A 41 4.75 -14.72 6.73
C ARG A 41 4.10 -13.91 7.84
N ARG A 42 4.88 -13.28 8.71
CA ARG A 42 4.35 -12.34 9.72
C ARG A 42 3.74 -11.10 9.08
N LEU A 43 4.29 -10.61 7.97
CA LEU A 43 3.69 -9.47 7.25
C LEU A 43 2.36 -9.79 6.57
N GLN A 44 2.09 -11.05 6.22
CA GLN A 44 0.84 -11.43 5.54
C GLN A 44 -0.42 -11.10 6.36
N GLN A 45 -0.34 -11.06 7.70
CA GLN A 45 -1.47 -10.67 8.54
C GLN A 45 -1.78 -9.17 8.49
N TYR A 46 -0.86 -8.38 7.94
CA TYR A 46 -0.95 -6.93 7.80
C TYR A 46 -1.21 -6.50 6.36
N THR A 47 -1.59 -7.43 5.47
CA THR A 47 -1.90 -7.09 4.09
C THR A 47 -3.37 -6.84 3.87
N VAL A 48 -3.68 -5.84 3.05
CA VAL A 48 -5.02 -5.57 2.55
C VAL A 48 -5.03 -5.67 1.02
N PRO A 49 -6.08 -6.27 0.42
CA PRO A 49 -6.24 -6.28 -1.02
C PRO A 49 -6.73 -4.90 -1.50
N ILE A 50 -6.11 -4.37 -2.55
CA ILE A 50 -6.54 -3.15 -3.22
C ILE A 50 -6.58 -3.37 -4.75
N PRO A 51 -7.44 -2.63 -5.48
CA PRO A 51 -7.45 -2.66 -6.93
C PRO A 51 -6.06 -2.37 -7.51
N ARG A 52 -5.60 -3.19 -8.45
CA ARG A 52 -4.28 -3.00 -9.09
C ARG A 52 -4.10 -1.60 -9.68
N ARG A 53 -5.16 -1.03 -10.27
CA ARG A 53 -5.13 0.34 -10.81
C ARG A 53 -4.78 1.37 -9.73
N ASP A 54 -5.36 1.24 -8.55
CA ASP A 54 -5.17 2.19 -7.46
C ASP A 54 -3.81 1.97 -6.78
N ARG A 55 -3.37 0.70 -6.69
CA ARG A 55 -2.02 0.33 -6.26
C ARG A 55 -0.94 0.98 -7.12
N ASP A 56 -1.06 0.85 -8.44
CA ASP A 56 -0.07 1.39 -9.37
C ASP A 56 -0.07 2.93 -9.32
N ALA A 57 -1.24 3.56 -9.18
CA ALA A 57 -1.36 5.00 -8.98
C ALA A 57 -0.67 5.47 -7.68
N TRP A 58 -0.84 4.74 -6.58
CA TRP A 58 -0.21 5.07 -5.31
C TRP A 58 1.29 4.82 -5.27
N LEU A 59 1.77 3.78 -5.96
CA LEU A 59 3.19 3.55 -6.15
C LEU A 59 3.82 4.71 -6.92
N ALA A 60 3.18 5.15 -8.02
CA ALA A 60 3.64 6.29 -8.80
C ALA A 60 3.60 7.61 -8.01
N ALA A 61 2.62 7.78 -7.12
CA ALA A 61 2.51 8.93 -6.23
C ALA A 61 3.45 8.89 -5.01
N GLY A 62 4.20 7.78 -4.82
CA GLY A 62 5.12 7.61 -3.69
C GLY A 62 4.46 7.30 -2.34
N VAL A 63 3.15 7.06 -2.34
CA VAL A 63 2.36 6.65 -1.16
C VAL A 63 2.70 5.22 -0.74
N LEU A 64 2.93 4.36 -1.74
CA LEU A 64 3.42 3.00 -1.54
C LEU A 64 4.93 2.93 -1.80
N ARG A 65 5.60 2.08 -1.04
CA ARG A 65 7.03 1.77 -1.23
C ARG A 65 7.29 0.27 -1.12
N PRO A 66 8.34 -0.25 -1.78
CA PRO A 66 8.81 -1.61 -1.55
C PRO A 66 9.07 -1.86 -0.06
N VAL A 67 8.63 -3.02 0.44
CA VAL A 67 9.00 -3.48 1.79
C VAL A 67 10.50 -3.70 1.90
N HIS A 68 11.13 -4.13 0.81
CA HIS A 68 12.56 -4.41 0.73
C HIS A 68 13.05 -4.29 -0.72
N LEU A 69 14.28 -3.81 -0.94
CA LEU A 69 14.87 -3.62 -2.27
C LEU A 69 14.85 -4.92 -3.11
N ALA A 70 15.21 -6.06 -2.51
CA ALA A 70 15.20 -7.36 -3.18
C ALA A 70 13.80 -7.89 -3.56
N LEU A 71 12.72 -7.29 -3.05
CA LEU A 71 11.35 -7.66 -3.41
C LEU A 71 10.75 -6.71 -4.46
N GLY A 72 11.29 -5.51 -4.59
CA GLY A 72 10.76 -4.47 -5.50
C GLY A 72 9.25 -4.32 -5.34
N ASP A 73 8.56 -4.33 -6.48
CA ASP A 73 7.10 -4.15 -6.52
C ASP A 73 6.33 -5.44 -6.24
N ALA A 74 6.97 -6.55 -5.85
CA ALA A 74 6.25 -7.77 -5.48
C ALA A 74 5.54 -7.63 -4.12
N LEU A 75 6.06 -6.76 -3.23
CA LEU A 75 5.46 -6.48 -1.93
C LEU A 75 5.67 -5.02 -1.55
N LEU A 76 4.57 -4.28 -1.55
CA LEU A 76 4.53 -2.86 -1.21
C LEU A 76 3.97 -2.63 0.19
N ARG A 77 4.36 -1.53 0.82
CA ARG A 77 3.81 -1.03 2.07
C ARG A 77 3.39 0.42 1.94
N PHE A 78 2.44 0.85 2.75
CA PHE A 78 2.22 2.29 2.97
C PHE A 78 3.43 2.92 3.66
N ASP A 79 3.87 4.08 3.16
CA ASP A 79 4.94 4.87 3.77
C ASP A 79 4.40 5.73 4.93
N ASP A 80 3.16 6.20 4.81
CA ASP A 80 2.43 6.94 5.83
C ASP A 80 0.97 6.42 5.95
N LEU A 81 0.46 6.37 7.18
CA LEU A 81 -0.92 6.02 7.49
C LEU A 81 -1.90 7.18 7.26
N ALA A 82 -1.46 8.32 6.72
CA ALA A 82 -2.32 9.45 6.39
C ALA A 82 -3.55 9.09 5.51
N HIS A 83 -3.50 7.97 4.79
CA HIS A 83 -4.59 7.43 3.96
C HIS A 83 -5.31 6.21 4.57
N TYR A 84 -4.91 5.80 5.78
CA TYR A 84 -5.47 4.67 6.51
C TYR A 84 -6.20 5.15 7.77
N ASP A 85 -7.47 4.78 7.88
CA ASP A 85 -8.30 5.06 9.05
C ASP A 85 -8.62 3.72 9.74
N GLU A 86 -8.45 3.66 11.06
CA GLU A 86 -8.64 2.42 11.84
C GLU A 86 -10.09 1.93 11.84
N ALA A 87 -11.07 2.85 11.75
CA ALA A 87 -12.49 2.53 11.82
C ALA A 87 -13.11 2.21 10.45
N THR A 88 -12.54 2.76 9.37
CA THR A 88 -13.09 2.66 7.99
C THR A 88 -12.15 1.99 7.00
N GLY A 89 -10.90 1.72 7.37
CA GLY A 89 -9.89 1.09 6.53
C GLY A 89 -9.21 2.07 5.57
N VAL A 90 -8.79 1.57 4.42
CA VAL A 90 -8.10 2.36 3.40
C VAL A 90 -9.09 3.28 2.68
N ARG A 91 -8.86 4.59 2.73
CA ARG A 91 -9.71 5.57 2.04
C ARG A 91 -9.28 5.73 0.58
N LEU A 92 -9.98 5.01 -0.31
CA LEU A 92 -9.74 5.03 -1.75
C LEU A 92 -10.26 6.31 -2.45
N ASP A 93 -11.19 7.02 -1.83
CA ASP A 93 -11.93 8.13 -2.47
C ASP A 93 -11.11 9.42 -2.65
N ASP A 94 -9.96 9.56 -1.96
CA ASP A 94 -9.17 10.81 -1.93
C ASP A 94 -7.94 10.81 -2.84
N THR A 95 -7.78 9.75 -3.64
CA THR A 95 -6.50 9.37 -4.24
C THR A 95 -6.09 10.15 -5.49
N LEU A 96 -7.02 10.91 -6.07
CA LEU A 96 -6.77 11.70 -7.28
C LEU A 96 -7.11 13.19 -7.12
N ARG A 97 -7.60 13.64 -5.95
CA ARG A 97 -8.07 15.04 -5.80
C ARG A 97 -6.99 16.01 -5.29
N ARG A 98 -5.96 15.54 -4.58
CA ARG A 98 -4.94 16.41 -3.98
C ARG A 98 -3.71 16.74 -4.85
N SER A 99 -3.70 16.42 -6.14
CA SER A 99 -2.52 16.68 -7.00
C SER A 99 -2.77 17.50 -8.26
N ALA A 100 -3.98 18.01 -8.49
CA ALA A 100 -4.22 18.97 -9.58
C ALA A 100 -4.07 20.43 -9.11
N GLU A 101 -4.42 20.75 -7.85
CA GLU A 101 -4.47 22.13 -7.37
C GLU A 101 -3.20 22.59 -6.64
N ALA A 102 -2.29 21.68 -6.27
CA ALA A 102 -1.07 22.02 -5.53
C ALA A 102 0.14 22.40 -6.41
N ASN A 103 0.03 22.33 -7.74
CA ASN A 103 1.14 22.55 -8.68
C ASN A 103 1.05 23.85 -9.50
N VAL A 104 0.20 24.80 -9.09
CA VAL A 104 0.18 26.15 -9.65
C VAL A 104 0.70 27.12 -8.60
N PHE A 105 1.99 27.45 -8.66
CA PHE A 105 2.52 28.65 -8.03
C PHE A 105 2.69 29.73 -9.11
N PRO A 106 2.25 30.99 -8.87
CA PRO A 106 2.48 32.13 -9.75
C PRO A 106 3.94 32.61 -9.74
#